data_AF-A0A8T3SV86-F1
#
_entry.id   AF-A0A8T3SV86-F1
#
_cell.length_a   1.000
_cell.length_b   1.000
_cell.length_c   1.000
_cell.angle_alpha   90.00
_cell.angle_beta   90.00
_cell.angle_gamma   90.00
#
_symmetry.space_group_name_H-M   'P 1'
#
loop_
_entity.id
_entity.type
_entity.pdbx_description
1 polymer ?
#
loop_
_entity_poly.entity_id
_entity_poly.type
_entity_poly.pdbx_seq_one_letter_code
_entity_poly.pdbx_strand_id
1 'polypeptide(L)'
;MIRTERLLLRRWRDDDRPAFAALNADPAVTEHLQGPMTRDGSDAFIDRIEVHWREHGWGLWALEVPGVAPFIGYVGLWPANYV
;
A
#
# COMPACT_ATOMS: atom_id res chain seq x y z
N MET A 1 -10.46 -10.10 -0.82
CA MET A 1 -10.19 -9.74 0.59
C MET A 1 -9.70 -10.98 1.29
N ILE A 2 -8.61 -10.88 2.06
CA ILE A 2 -8.04 -12.01 2.80
C ILE A 2 -8.02 -11.63 4.28
N ARG A 3 -8.40 -12.56 5.15
CA ARG A 3 -8.43 -12.36 6.60
C ARG A 3 -7.53 -13.38 7.27
N THR A 4 -6.72 -12.91 8.22
CA THR A 4 -5.91 -13.75 9.11
C THR A 4 -6.37 -13.56 10.55
N GLU A 5 -5.68 -14.19 11.49
CA GLU A 5 -5.93 -13.98 12.93
C GLU A 5 -5.84 -12.50 13.33
N ARG A 6 -4.90 -11.74 12.74
CA ARG A 6 -4.62 -10.35 13.13
C ARG A 6 -4.86 -9.32 12.03
N LEU A 7 -4.88 -9.73 10.77
CA LEU A 7 -4.83 -8.82 9.63
C LEU A 7 -6.04 -8.96 8.72
N LEU A 8 -6.44 -7.82 8.17
CA LEU A 8 -7.33 -7.73 7.02
C LEU A 8 -6.54 -7.17 5.84
N LEU A 9 -6.36 -7.99 4.80
CA LEU A 9 -5.79 -7.60 3.50
C LEU A 9 -6.96 -7.21 2.59
N ARG A 10 -7.05 -5.91 2.31
CA ARG A 10 -8.18 -5.31 1.59
C ARG A 10 -7.74 -4.42 0.43
N ARG A 11 -8.72 -4.04 -0.39
CA ARG A 11 -8.53 -3.01 -1.43
C ARG A 11 -8.20 -1.67 -0.75
N TRP A 12 -7.50 -0.81 -1.49
CA TRP A 12 -7.17 0.53 -1.03
C TRP A 12 -8.43 1.39 -0.95
N ARG A 13 -8.43 2.33 -0.03
CA ARG A 13 -9.47 3.35 0.16
C ARG A 13 -8.80 4.73 0.09
N ASP A 14 -9.55 5.76 -0.28
CA ASP A 14 -8.98 7.12 -0.31
C ASP A 14 -8.49 7.58 1.08
N ASP A 15 -9.11 7.10 2.15
CA ASP A 15 -8.69 7.37 3.53
C ASP A 15 -7.32 6.78 3.90
N ASP A 16 -6.79 5.83 3.11
CA ASP A 16 -5.45 5.25 3.34
C ASP A 16 -4.34 6.20 2.85
N ARG A 17 -4.66 7.10 1.92
CA ARG A 17 -3.68 7.97 1.22
C ARG A 17 -2.85 8.83 2.17
N PRO A 18 -3.42 9.52 3.18
CA PRO A 18 -2.62 10.35 4.08
C PRO A 18 -1.64 9.50 4.92
N ALA A 19 -2.09 8.35 5.44
CA ALA A 19 -1.25 7.47 6.24
C ALA A 19 -0.14 6.81 5.40
N PHE A 20 -0.44 6.44 4.16
CA PHE A 20 0.55 5.90 3.25
C PHE A 20 1.58 6.95 2.81
N ALA A 21 1.15 8.18 2.56
CA ALA A 21 2.08 9.26 2.25
C ALA A 21 3.02 9.57 3.42
N ALA A 22 2.52 9.58 4.66
CA ALA A 22 3.35 9.72 5.85
C ALA A 22 4.34 8.54 5.98
N LEU A 23 3.88 7.31 5.76
CA LEU A 23 4.72 6.11 5.81
C LEU A 23 5.86 6.15 4.78
N ASN A 24 5.59 6.57 3.54
CA ASN A 24 6.63 6.67 2.51
C ASN A 24 7.52 7.91 2.64
N ALA A 25 7.11 8.93 3.41
CA ALA A 25 7.95 10.09 3.70
C ALA A 25 8.90 9.84 4.88
N ASP A 26 8.65 8.80 5.69
CA ASP A 26 9.46 8.47 6.86
C ASP A 26 10.83 7.89 6.45
N PRO A 27 11.95 8.54 6.83
CA PRO A 27 13.30 8.04 6.54
C PRO A 27 13.59 6.68 7.17
N ALA A 28 13.01 6.36 8.33
CA ALA A 28 13.22 5.07 8.98
C ALA A 28 12.55 3.93 8.21
N VAL A 29 11.41 4.20 7.57
CA VAL A 29 10.72 3.20 6.72
C VAL A 29 11.44 3.02 5.38
N THR A 30 12.00 4.11 4.85
CA THR A 30 12.58 4.14 3.50
C THR A 30 14.10 3.96 3.45
N GLU A 31 14.75 3.71 4.59
CA GLU A 31 16.21 3.56 4.73
C GLU A 31 16.83 2.59 3.71
N HIS A 32 16.13 1.50 3.39
CA HIS A 32 16.57 0.47 2.45
C HIS A 32 15.81 0.48 1.11
N LEU A 33 15.03 1.53 0.86
CA LEU A 33 14.25 1.73 -0.36
C LEU A 33 14.92 2.80 -1.23
N GLN A 34 14.16 3.39 -2.17
CA GLN A 34 14.64 4.44 -3.07
C GLN A 34 14.60 5.85 -2.42
N GLY A 35 14.60 5.91 -1.09
CA GLY A 35 14.43 7.11 -0.29
C GLY A 35 12.97 7.55 -0.12
N PRO A 36 12.73 8.66 0.61
CA PRO A 36 11.39 9.18 0.87
C PRO A 36 10.63 9.56 -0.41
N MET A 37 9.34 9.27 -0.44
CA MET A 37 8.44 9.62 -1.55
C MET A 37 7.65 10.89 -1.22
N THR A 38 7.35 11.69 -2.25
CA THR A 38 6.42 12.83 -2.11
C THR A 38 4.98 12.35 -1.90
N ARG A 39 4.12 13.26 -1.43
CA ARG A 39 2.67 12.99 -1.32
C ARG A 39 2.09 12.56 -2.68
N ASP A 40 2.35 13.33 -3.73
CA ASP A 40 1.85 13.06 -5.08
C ASP A 40 2.38 11.72 -5.62
N GLY A 41 3.65 11.39 -5.34
CA GLY A 41 4.23 10.10 -5.71
C GLY A 41 3.53 8.94 -5.00
N SER A 42 3.22 9.11 -3.71
CA SER A 42 2.50 8.11 -2.92
C SER A 42 1.08 7.89 -3.44
N ASP A 43 0.38 8.97 -3.79
CA ASP A 43 -0.97 8.91 -4.35
C ASP A 43 -0.97 8.25 -5.74
N ALA A 44 -0.02 8.61 -6.61
CA ALA A 44 0.14 7.99 -7.92
C ALA A 44 0.48 6.49 -7.81
N PHE A 45 1.20 6.08 -6.77
CA PHE A 45 1.49 4.66 -6.56
C PHE A 45 0.23 3.87 -6.18
N ILE A 46 -0.64 4.41 -5.31
CA ILE A 46 -1.95 3.82 -5.02
C ILE A 46 -2.79 3.71 -6.30
N ASP A 47 -2.81 4.77 -7.12
CA ASP A 47 -3.56 4.76 -8.38
C ASP A 47 -3.09 3.63 -9.32
N ARG A 48 -1.77 3.43 -9.43
CA ARG A 48 -1.17 2.34 -10.22
C ARG A 48 -1.56 0.97 -9.66
N ILE A 49 -1.59 0.82 -8.34
CA ILE A 49 -2.05 -0.42 -7.70
C ILE A 49 -3.53 -0.67 -8.02
N GLU A 50 -4.38 0.35 -7.89
CA GLU A 50 -5.81 0.23 -8.18
C GLU A 50 -6.11 -0.08 -9.64
N VAL A 51 -5.35 0.50 -10.60
CA VAL A 51 -5.38 0.13 -12.02
C VAL A 51 -5.03 -1.34 -12.20
N HIS A 52 -3.88 -1.79 -11.65
CA HIS A 52 -3.42 -3.17 -11.79
C HIS A 52 -4.47 -4.17 -11.29
N TRP A 53 -5.11 -3.88 -10.15
CA TRP A 53 -6.18 -4.70 -9.62
C TRP A 53 -7.42 -4.78 -10.51
N ARG A 54 -7.81 -3.68 -11.18
CA ARG A 54 -8.93 -3.69 -12.13
C ARG A 54 -8.64 -4.58 -13.34
N GLU A 55 -7.38 -4.59 -13.78
CA GLU A 55 -6.94 -5.35 -14.95
C GLU A 55 -6.72 -6.84 -14.64
N HIS A 56 -6.17 -7.17 -13.47
CA HIS A 56 -5.65 -8.51 -13.18
C HIS A 56 -6.42 -9.26 -12.08
N GLY A 57 -7.19 -8.56 -11.24
CA GLY A 57 -7.92 -9.16 -10.12
C GLY A 57 -7.05 -9.60 -8.93
N TRP A 58 -5.76 -9.25 -8.92
CA TRP A 58 -4.80 -9.46 -7.83
C TRP A 58 -3.83 -8.27 -7.75
N GLY A 59 -3.03 -8.19 -6.68
CA GLY A 59 -2.04 -7.12 -6.52
C GLY A 59 -1.58 -6.92 -5.08
N LEU A 60 -1.11 -5.70 -4.79
CA LEU A 60 -0.75 -5.25 -3.44
C LEU A 60 -2.02 -4.86 -2.66
N TRP A 61 -2.19 -5.40 -1.46
CA TRP A 61 -3.27 -5.07 -0.53
C TRP A 61 -2.83 -4.02 0.47
N ALA A 62 -3.74 -3.12 0.84
CA ALA A 62 -3.63 -2.36 2.07
C ALA A 62 -3.87 -3.28 3.28
N LEU A 63 -3.08 -3.07 4.33
CA LEU A 63 -3.13 -3.84 5.58
C LEU A 63 -3.88 -3.07 6.67
N GLU A 64 -4.91 -3.69 7.21
CA GLU A 64 -5.67 -3.20 8.36
C GLU A 64 -5.51 -4.18 9.54
N VAL A 65 -5.46 -3.66 10.77
CA VAL A 65 -5.55 -4.45 12.01
C VAL A 65 -6.90 -4.15 12.66
N PRO A 66 -7.92 -5.02 12.47
CA PRO A 66 -9.27 -4.74 12.93
C PRO A 66 -9.34 -4.40 14.42
N GLY A 67 -9.98 -3.28 14.75
CA GLY A 67 -10.11 -2.80 16.13
C GLY A 67 -8.87 -2.08 16.70
N VAL A 68 -7.76 -2.00 15.95
CA VAL A 68 -6.52 -1.37 16.40
C VAL A 68 -6.10 -0.23 15.48
N ALA A 69 -5.94 -0.49 14.18
CA ALA A 69 -5.47 0.49 13.22
C ALA A 69 -6.10 0.28 11.84
N PRO A 70 -6.68 1.32 11.21
CA PRO A 70 -7.32 1.20 9.91
C PRO A 70 -6.32 0.92 8.78
N PHE A 71 -5.06 1.31 8.94
CA PHE A 71 -3.98 1.14 7.96
C PHE A 71 -2.63 0.97 8.66
N ILE A 72 -1.82 0.01 8.22
CA ILE A 72 -0.45 -0.23 8.75
C ILE A 72 0.61 -0.45 7.65
N GLY A 73 0.27 -0.23 6.38
CA GLY A 73 1.15 -0.49 5.24
C GLY A 73 0.50 -1.39 4.19
N TYR A 74 1.33 -2.08 3.40
CA TYR A 74 0.86 -2.92 2.30
C TYR A 74 1.69 -4.19 2.15
N VAL A 75 1.09 -5.21 1.53
CA VAL A 75 1.76 -6.47 1.15
C VAL A 75 1.00 -7.10 0.00
N GLY A 76 1.66 -7.92 -0.82
CA GLY A 76 0.98 -8.72 -1.82
C GLY A 76 1.89 -9.11 -2.96
N LEU A 77 1.28 -9.25 -4.13
CA LEU A 77 1.99 -9.65 -5.35
C LEU A 77 2.11 -8.44 -6.29
N TRP A 78 3.24 -8.34 -6.98
CA TRP A 78 3.49 -7.32 -7.97
C TRP A 78 4.24 -7.92 -9.17
N PRO A 79 3.94 -7.53 -10.43
CA PRO A 79 4.70 -7.99 -11.58
C PRO A 79 6.17 -7.58 -11.47
N ALA A 80 7.07 -8.56 -11.67
CA ALA A 80 8.51 -8.33 -11.73
C ALA A 80 8.92 -7.81 -13.11
N ASN A 81 8.44 -6.61 -13.47
CA ASN A 81 8.78 -5.97 -14.73
C ASN A 81 9.97 -5.04 -14.50
N TYR A 82 11.17 -5.59 -14.67
CA TYR A 82 12.41 -4.82 -14.73
C TYR A 82 12.69 -4.51 -16.21
N VAL A 83 12.15 -3.39 -16.70
CA VAL A 83 12.58 -2.78 -17.97
C VAL A 83 13.44 -1.57 -17.67
#